data_AF-A0A397USD0-F1
#
_entry.id   AF-A0A397USD0-F1
#
_cell.length_a   1.000
_cell.length_b   1.000
_cell.length_c   1.000
_cell.angle_alpha   90.00
_cell.angle_beta   90.00
_cell.angle_gamma   90.00
#
_symmetry.space_group_name_H-M   'P 1'
#
loop_
_entity.id
_entity.type
_entity.pdbx_description
1 polymer ?
#
loop_
_entity_poly.entity_id
_entity_poly.type
_entity_poly.pdbx_seq_one_letter_code
_entity_poly.pdbx_strand_id
1 'polypeptide(L)'
;MQLTPECLVALKYSEFWENSENPSLLSFFEYRLHNNLEQKEKEHSRYKKEVETIIEYHDKTCETGKIALQLLKKFQSDKKSREVNQFWELQAKRRNLISEFKLCESEVKLCEEKEKLNEKKQNEIRGQICIEQSQLVLDTAKETRSQYVILQKTVTKRRLLNELSEKTYNEDDRYDKKTKLCNEGDGNEGYDEKHILSEIQEIIEDEENNPFLAPKDDVDNSDYNYDYSKDDVENSDIMKM
;
A
#
# COMPACT_ATOMS: atom_id res chain seq x y z
N MET A 1 23.42 58.46 1.65
CA MET A 1 22.75 59.51 2.45
C MET A 1 23.34 59.45 3.87
N GLN A 2 23.72 60.56 4.50
CA GLN A 2 24.30 60.52 5.86
C GLN A 2 23.21 60.66 6.91
N LEU A 3 22.94 59.58 7.64
CA LEU A 3 21.93 59.49 8.69
C LEU A 3 22.58 59.57 10.08
N THR A 4 21.89 60.19 11.05
CA THR A 4 22.37 60.17 12.44
C THR A 4 22.13 58.80 13.09
N PRO A 5 22.89 58.43 14.13
CA PRO A 5 22.68 57.17 14.85
C PRO A 5 21.24 57.02 15.38
N GLU A 6 20.63 58.11 15.89
CA GLU A 6 19.27 58.10 16.41
C GLU A 6 18.25 57.82 15.31
N CYS A 7 18.46 58.38 14.11
CA CYS A 7 17.62 58.11 12.94
C CYS A 7 17.74 56.64 12.51
N LEU A 8 18.96 56.09 12.45
CA LEU A 8 19.19 54.69 12.09
C LEU A 8 18.52 53.73 13.08
N VAL A 9 18.51 54.04 14.38
CA VAL A 9 17.81 53.24 15.39
C VAL A 9 16.28 53.29 15.20
N ALA A 10 15.74 54.41 14.71
CA ALA A 10 14.31 54.56 14.45
C ALA A 10 13.82 53.85 13.18
N LEU A 11 14.73 53.57 12.23
CA LEU A 11 14.41 52.91 10.97
C LEU A 11 14.41 51.40 11.13
N LYS A 12 13.36 50.75 10.60
CA LYS A 12 13.26 49.29 10.62
C LYS A 12 14.27 48.65 9.66
N TYR A 13 14.58 49.34 8.56
CA TYR A 13 15.49 48.86 7.52
C TYR A 13 16.72 49.77 7.40
N SER A 14 17.34 50.09 8.53
CA SER A 14 18.51 50.98 8.61
C SER A 14 19.64 50.58 7.66
N GLU A 15 19.94 49.27 7.55
CA GLU A 15 20.96 48.73 6.65
C GLU A 15 20.75 49.13 5.18
N PHE A 16 19.50 49.16 4.71
CA PHE A 16 19.21 49.63 3.35
C PHE A 16 19.58 51.10 3.17
N TRP A 17 19.18 51.95 4.12
CA TRP A 17 19.38 53.39 4.01
C TRP A 17 20.84 53.82 4.19
N GLU A 18 21.58 53.10 5.03
CA GLU A 18 23.00 53.32 5.26
C GLU A 18 23.84 52.96 4.02
N ASN A 19 23.51 51.84 3.37
CA ASN A 19 24.27 51.33 2.22
C ASN A 19 23.77 51.85 0.87
N SER A 20 22.62 52.53 0.82
CA SER A 20 22.06 53.02 -0.44
C SER A 20 22.60 54.41 -0.80
N GLU A 21 23.41 54.47 -1.86
CA GLU A 21 23.84 55.74 -2.46
C GLU A 21 22.65 56.51 -3.08
N ASN A 22 21.82 55.80 -3.85
CA ASN A 22 20.68 56.35 -4.57
C ASN A 22 19.39 55.60 -4.19
N PRO A 23 18.82 55.86 -3.00
CA PRO A 23 17.61 55.18 -2.57
C PRO A 23 16.45 55.52 -3.51
N SER A 24 15.68 54.50 -3.87
CA SER A 24 14.46 54.62 -4.66
C SER A 24 13.44 53.59 -4.16
N LEU A 25 12.19 53.74 -4.58
CA LEU A 25 11.15 52.75 -4.23
C LEU A 25 11.49 51.36 -4.79
N LEU A 26 12.03 51.31 -6.02
CA LEU A 26 12.41 50.06 -6.67
C LEU A 26 13.60 49.41 -5.96
N SER A 27 14.67 50.16 -5.69
CA SER A 27 15.85 49.62 -4.99
C SER A 27 15.51 49.14 -3.58
N PHE A 28 14.55 49.78 -2.91
CA PHE A 28 13.99 49.29 -1.65
C PHE A 28 13.29 47.94 -1.82
N PHE A 29 12.49 47.75 -2.87
CA PHE A 29 11.86 46.45 -3.13
C PHE A 29 12.85 45.36 -3.50
N GLU A 30 13.90 45.68 -4.25
CA GLU A 30 14.99 44.74 -4.54
C GLU A 30 15.70 44.31 -3.26
N TYR A 31 16.02 45.24 -2.36
CA TYR A 31 16.53 44.92 -1.04
C TYR A 31 15.57 44.02 -0.24
N ARG A 32 14.27 44.34 -0.25
CA ARG A 32 13.25 43.54 0.45
C ARG A 32 13.02 42.18 -0.19
N LEU A 33 13.26 42.02 -1.49
CA LEU A 33 13.14 40.73 -2.20
C LEU A 33 14.05 39.67 -1.59
N HIS A 34 15.24 40.07 -1.13
CA HIS A 34 16.18 39.19 -0.44
C HIS A 34 15.86 39.00 1.05
N ASN A 35 15.01 39.86 1.63
CA ASN A 35 14.76 39.96 3.06
C ASN A 35 13.27 39.76 3.42
N ASN A 36 12.57 38.83 2.75
CA ASN A 36 11.14 38.52 2.96
C ASN A 36 10.18 39.63 2.52
N LEU A 37 10.14 39.94 1.23
CA LEU A 37 9.20 40.88 0.61
C LEU A 37 7.73 40.47 0.83
N GLU A 38 6.93 41.39 1.35
CA GLU A 38 5.50 41.14 1.60
C GLU A 38 4.58 41.57 0.44
N GLN A 39 3.35 41.96 0.77
CA GLN A 39 2.36 42.46 -0.16
C GLN A 39 2.68 43.89 -0.59
N LYS A 40 2.30 44.22 -1.82
CA LYS A 40 2.54 45.52 -2.47
C LYS A 40 2.19 46.70 -1.57
N GLU A 41 0.98 46.72 -1.02
CA GLU A 41 0.43 47.82 -0.24
C GLU A 41 1.22 48.02 1.07
N LYS A 42 1.63 46.91 1.70
CA LYS A 42 2.42 46.94 2.93
C LYS A 42 3.82 47.47 2.68
N GLU A 43 4.50 47.00 1.64
CA GLU A 43 5.86 47.44 1.32
C GLU A 43 5.90 48.90 0.85
N HIS A 44 4.89 49.34 0.08
CA HIS A 44 4.73 50.75 -0.27
C HIS A 44 4.54 51.64 0.97
N SER A 45 3.69 51.20 1.90
CA SER A 45 3.43 51.94 3.15
C SER A 45 4.68 51.98 4.04
N ARG A 46 5.45 50.89 4.09
CA ARG A 46 6.72 50.82 4.83
C ARG A 46 7.75 51.80 4.29
N TYR A 47 8.00 51.78 2.98
CA TYR A 47 8.93 52.72 2.36
C TYR A 47 8.55 54.17 2.67
N LYS A 48 7.26 54.51 2.50
CA LYS A 48 6.76 55.87 2.80
C LYS A 48 7.02 56.25 4.26
N LYS A 49 6.71 55.35 5.19
CA LYS A 49 6.90 55.58 6.63
C LYS A 49 8.37 55.79 6.98
N GLU A 50 9.27 54.98 6.43
CA GLU A 50 10.72 55.12 6.64
C GLU A 50 11.23 56.48 6.14
N VAL A 51 10.80 56.92 4.95
CA VAL A 51 11.14 58.25 4.41
C VAL A 51 10.58 59.37 5.30
N GLU A 52 9.34 59.24 5.80
CA GLU A 52 8.73 60.19 6.73
C GLU A 52 9.53 60.27 8.05
N THR A 53 9.96 59.13 8.59
CA THR A 53 10.85 59.10 9.76
C THR A 53 12.18 59.80 9.49
N ILE A 54 12.81 59.61 8.33
CA ILE A 54 14.05 60.35 7.99
C ILE A 54 13.80 61.87 7.98
N ILE A 55 12.66 62.31 7.46
CA ILE A 55 12.29 63.74 7.42
C ILE A 55 12.07 64.31 8.84
N GLU A 56 11.59 63.52 9.79
CA GLU A 56 11.38 63.95 11.18
C GLU A 56 12.69 64.19 11.94
N TYR A 57 13.73 63.40 11.65
CA TYR A 57 15.04 63.48 12.34
C TYR A 57 15.99 64.50 11.73
N HIS A 58 15.73 64.99 10.51
CA HIS A 58 16.63 65.88 9.79
C HIS A 58 15.96 67.20 9.43
N ASP A 59 16.68 68.31 9.60
CA ASP A 59 16.21 69.62 9.15
C ASP A 59 15.94 69.58 7.64
N LYS A 60 14.77 70.08 7.21
CA LYS A 60 14.34 70.15 5.81
C LYS A 60 15.32 70.91 4.91
N THR A 61 16.19 71.75 5.48
CA THR A 61 17.19 72.55 4.78
C THR A 61 18.54 71.83 4.61
N CYS A 62 18.83 70.81 5.41
CA CYS A 62 20.05 70.02 5.28
C CYS A 62 19.98 69.07 4.08
N GLU A 63 21.13 68.59 3.61
CA GLU A 63 21.22 67.77 2.40
C GLU A 63 20.40 66.47 2.52
N THR A 64 20.53 65.76 3.64
CA THR A 64 19.76 64.54 3.94
C THR A 64 18.24 64.81 3.96
N GLY A 65 17.81 65.88 4.63
CA GLY A 65 16.40 66.28 4.68
C GLY A 65 15.84 66.64 3.30
N LYS A 66 16.63 67.32 2.46
CA LYS A 66 16.27 67.62 1.06
C LYS A 66 16.12 66.35 0.24
N ILE A 67 17.05 65.40 0.34
CA ILE A 67 16.98 64.10 -0.35
C ILE A 67 15.72 63.36 0.07
N ALA A 68 15.45 63.23 1.37
CA ALA A 68 14.26 62.53 1.87
C ALA A 68 12.95 63.18 1.40
N LEU A 69 12.87 64.51 1.41
CA LEU A 69 11.72 65.24 0.84
C LEU A 69 11.56 65.00 -0.67
N GLN A 70 12.65 64.90 -1.42
CA GLN A 70 12.59 64.55 -2.84
C GLN A 70 12.08 63.12 -3.06
N LEU A 71 12.53 62.15 -2.24
CA LEU A 71 12.04 60.77 -2.29
C LEU A 71 10.54 60.70 -2.00
N LEU A 72 10.06 61.44 -1.00
CA LEU A 72 8.64 61.49 -0.65
C LEU A 72 7.79 62.10 -1.78
N LYS A 73 8.30 63.14 -2.45
CA LYS A 73 7.65 63.74 -3.63
C LYS A 73 7.60 62.77 -4.81
N LYS A 74 8.72 62.09 -5.10
CA LYS A 74 8.84 61.10 -6.17
C LYS A 74 8.03 59.82 -5.89
N PHE A 75 7.76 59.50 -4.62
CA PHE A 75 7.03 58.29 -4.25
C PHE A 75 5.69 58.12 -5.01
N GLN A 76 4.93 59.19 -5.22
CA GLN A 76 3.64 59.10 -5.92
C GLN A 76 3.79 58.76 -7.41
N SER A 77 4.82 59.29 -8.07
CA SER A 77 5.15 58.94 -9.45
C SER A 77 5.77 57.54 -9.54
N ASP A 78 6.70 57.22 -8.65
CA ASP A 78 7.42 55.94 -8.63
C ASP A 78 6.47 54.78 -8.34
N LYS A 79 5.51 54.97 -7.43
CA LYS A 79 4.43 53.99 -7.16
C LYS A 79 3.63 53.63 -8.40
N LYS A 80 3.51 54.54 -9.37
CA LYS A 80 2.81 54.35 -10.64
C LYS A 80 3.76 54.10 -11.81
N SER A 81 5.07 54.06 -11.56
CA SER A 81 6.07 53.83 -12.59
C SER A 81 5.87 52.45 -13.21
N ARG A 82 6.26 52.35 -14.49
CA ARG A 82 6.21 51.09 -15.22
C ARG A 82 7.10 50.05 -14.54
N GLU A 83 8.27 50.47 -14.07
CA GLU A 83 9.29 49.62 -13.46
C GLU A 83 8.77 48.98 -12.15
N VAL A 84 8.14 49.77 -11.28
CA VAL A 84 7.53 49.25 -10.04
C VAL A 84 6.34 48.33 -10.34
N ASN A 85 5.53 48.66 -11.33
CA ASN A 85 4.41 47.79 -11.71
C ASN A 85 4.91 46.46 -12.29
N GLN A 86 5.89 46.49 -13.19
CA GLN A 86 6.53 45.30 -13.76
C GLN A 86 7.17 44.43 -12.67
N PHE A 87 7.82 45.04 -11.67
CA PHE A 87 8.36 44.31 -10.53
C PHE A 87 7.25 43.50 -9.83
N TRP A 88 6.11 44.12 -9.51
CA TRP A 88 5.01 43.43 -8.84
C TRP A 88 4.32 42.38 -9.72
N GLU A 89 4.20 42.62 -11.02
CA GLU A 89 3.71 41.62 -11.98
C GLU A 89 4.63 40.39 -12.02
N LEU A 90 5.94 40.59 -12.02
CA LEU A 90 6.91 39.50 -11.95
C LEU A 90 6.82 38.75 -10.61
N GLN A 91 6.64 39.45 -9.49
CA GLN A 91 6.43 38.79 -8.20
C GLN A 91 5.13 37.97 -8.16
N ALA A 92 4.05 38.46 -8.77
CA ALA A 92 2.80 37.71 -8.89
C ALA A 92 3.01 36.44 -9.73
N LYS A 93 3.65 36.56 -10.90
CA LYS A 93 4.00 35.40 -11.75
C LYS A 93 4.88 34.39 -11.01
N ARG A 94 5.88 34.86 -10.26
CA ARG A 94 6.75 34.00 -9.47
C ARG A 94 5.99 33.24 -8.38
N ARG A 95 5.05 33.88 -7.68
CA ARG A 95 4.21 33.22 -6.68
C ARG A 95 3.32 32.15 -7.33
N ASN A 96 2.73 32.44 -8.49
CA ASN A 96 1.94 31.48 -9.24
C ASN A 96 2.78 30.27 -9.67
N LEU A 97 3.97 30.50 -10.20
CA LEU A 97 4.90 29.43 -10.60
C LEU A 97 5.28 28.55 -9.39
N ILE A 98 5.53 29.15 -8.23
CA ILE A 98 5.83 28.39 -7.00
C ILE A 98 4.63 27.54 -6.57
N SER A 99 3.39 28.06 -6.67
CA SER A 99 2.20 27.25 -6.37
C SER A 99 1.98 26.12 -7.36
N GLU A 100 2.21 26.36 -8.67
CA GLU A 100 2.14 25.33 -9.71
C GLU A 100 3.18 24.23 -9.47
N PHE A 101 4.40 24.62 -9.10
CA PHE A 101 5.46 23.66 -8.78
C PHE A 101 5.09 22.80 -7.56
N LYS A 102 4.55 23.40 -6.49
CA LYS A 102 4.05 22.65 -5.33
C LYS A 102 2.91 21.70 -5.67
N LEU A 103 2.02 22.11 -6.56
CA LEU A 103 0.95 21.25 -7.06
C LEU A 103 1.53 20.03 -7.79
N CYS A 104 2.49 20.26 -8.70
CA CYS A 104 3.18 19.19 -9.41
C CYS A 104 3.91 18.23 -8.45
N GLU A 105 4.62 18.73 -7.43
CA GLU A 105 5.24 17.89 -6.40
C GLU A 105 4.21 17.02 -5.65
N SER A 106 3.02 17.56 -5.38
CA SER A 106 1.95 16.80 -4.72
C SER A 106 1.34 15.72 -5.62
N GLU A 107 1.19 15.99 -6.92
CA GLU A 107 0.71 15.02 -7.90
C GLU A 107 1.70 13.86 -8.07
N VAL A 108 3.01 14.14 -8.09
CA VAL A 108 4.05 13.12 -8.14
C VAL A 108 3.97 12.20 -6.92
N LYS A 109 3.86 12.75 -5.71
CA LYS A 109 3.71 11.96 -4.48
C LYS A 109 2.47 11.06 -4.51
N LEU A 110 1.35 11.59 -4.98
CA LEU A 110 0.12 10.81 -5.11
C LEU A 110 0.29 9.66 -6.10
N CYS A 111 0.97 9.89 -7.23
CA CYS A 111 1.28 8.84 -8.19
C CYS A 111 2.17 7.74 -7.59
N GLU A 112 3.22 8.11 -6.86
CA GLU A 112 4.11 7.16 -6.17
C GLU A 112 3.36 6.32 -5.13
N GLU A 113 2.47 6.92 -4.35
CA GLU A 113 1.64 6.20 -3.38
C GLU A 113 0.67 5.22 -4.06
N LYS A 114 0.06 5.64 -5.17
CA LYS A 114 -0.83 4.80 -5.98
C LYS A 114 -0.08 3.60 -6.55
N GLU A 115 1.16 3.80 -7.02
CA GLU A 115 2.00 2.72 -7.54
C GLU A 115 2.35 1.70 -6.45
N LYS A 116 2.78 2.17 -5.27
CA LYS A 116 3.04 1.29 -4.10
C LYS A 116 1.82 0.50 -3.67
N LEU A 117 0.64 1.12 -3.67
CA LEU A 117 -0.61 0.43 -3.36
C LEU A 117 -0.92 -0.65 -4.39
N ASN A 118 -0.71 -0.35 -5.68
CA ASN A 118 -0.94 -1.29 -6.75
C ASN A 118 0.04 -2.49 -6.68
N GLU A 119 1.31 -2.25 -6.39
CA GLU A 119 2.30 -3.31 -6.16
C GLU A 119 1.89 -4.22 -4.99
N LYS A 120 1.44 -3.63 -3.88
CA LYS A 120 0.93 -4.40 -2.74
C LYS A 120 -0.26 -5.29 -3.12
N LYS A 121 -1.24 -4.76 -3.87
CA LYS A 121 -2.38 -5.54 -4.38
C LYS A 121 -1.94 -6.67 -5.31
N GLN A 122 -0.98 -6.41 -6.19
CA GLN A 122 -0.43 -7.46 -7.07
C GLN A 122 0.26 -8.57 -6.28
N ASN A 123 1.02 -8.22 -5.24
CA ASN A 123 1.69 -9.19 -4.38
C ASN A 123 0.70 -10.04 -3.58
N GLU A 124 -0.38 -9.44 -3.09
CA GLU A 124 -1.47 -10.16 -2.42
C GLU A 124 -2.16 -11.16 -3.35
N ILE A 125 -2.53 -10.73 -4.56
CA ILE A 125 -3.13 -11.61 -5.58
C ILE A 125 -2.19 -12.76 -5.93
N ARG A 126 -0.88 -12.49 -6.10
CA ARG A 126 0.12 -13.54 -6.36
C ARG A 126 0.22 -14.52 -5.19
N GLY A 127 0.18 -14.03 -3.96
CA GLY A 127 0.14 -14.86 -2.75
C GLY A 127 -1.07 -15.79 -2.74
N GLN A 128 -2.25 -15.25 -3.04
CA GLN A 128 -3.50 -16.01 -3.10
C GLN A 128 -3.44 -17.12 -4.17
N ILE A 129 -2.97 -16.80 -5.38
CA ILE A 129 -2.79 -17.78 -6.46
C ILE A 129 -1.85 -18.92 -6.02
N CYS A 130 -0.75 -18.59 -5.34
CA CYS A 130 0.21 -19.60 -4.84
C CYS A 130 -0.42 -20.55 -3.82
N ILE A 131 -1.25 -20.02 -2.91
CA ILE A 131 -1.99 -20.80 -1.92
C ILE A 131 -2.99 -21.74 -2.62
N GLU A 132 -3.78 -21.22 -3.55
CA GLU A 132 -4.79 -22.01 -4.29
C GLU A 132 -4.15 -23.13 -5.12
N GLN A 133 -3.04 -22.85 -5.80
CA GLN A 133 -2.28 -23.85 -6.55
C GLN A 133 -1.72 -24.94 -5.63
N SER A 134 -1.19 -24.56 -4.47
CA SER A 134 -0.67 -25.51 -3.48
C SER A 134 -1.77 -26.40 -2.92
N GLN A 135 -2.95 -25.83 -2.67
CA GLN A 135 -4.12 -26.57 -2.21
C GLN A 135 -4.59 -27.58 -3.26
N LEU A 136 -4.67 -27.17 -4.53
CA LEU A 136 -5.02 -28.07 -5.64
C LEU A 136 -4.06 -29.26 -5.77
N VAL A 137 -2.75 -29.02 -5.66
CA VAL A 137 -1.74 -30.10 -5.69
C VAL A 137 -1.92 -31.05 -4.51
N LEU A 138 -2.13 -30.50 -3.32
CA LEU A 138 -2.34 -31.30 -2.11
C LEU A 138 -3.60 -32.17 -2.21
N ASP A 139 -4.70 -31.62 -2.70
CA ASP A 139 -5.96 -32.34 -2.83
C ASP A 139 -5.88 -33.42 -3.93
N THR A 140 -5.22 -33.13 -5.05
CA THR A 140 -4.92 -34.11 -6.10
C THR A 140 -4.05 -35.26 -5.55
N ALA A 141 -3.06 -34.95 -4.71
CA ALA A 141 -2.19 -35.95 -4.10
C ALA A 141 -2.94 -36.83 -3.08
N LYS A 142 -3.84 -36.24 -2.28
CA LYS A 142 -4.72 -36.99 -1.37
C LYS A 142 -5.61 -37.95 -2.15
N GLU A 143 -6.26 -37.48 -3.21
CA GLU A 143 -7.13 -38.30 -4.06
C GLU A 143 -6.35 -39.46 -4.70
N THR A 144 -5.18 -39.17 -5.28
CA THR A 144 -4.31 -40.21 -5.87
C THR A 144 -3.89 -41.25 -4.84
N ARG A 145 -3.55 -40.84 -3.62
CA ARG A 145 -3.21 -41.75 -2.52
C ARG A 145 -4.41 -42.61 -2.12
N SER A 146 -5.59 -42.03 -2.00
CA SER A 146 -6.82 -42.77 -1.69
C SER A 146 -7.10 -43.85 -2.74
N GLN A 147 -7.03 -43.49 -4.04
CA GLN A 147 -7.17 -44.44 -5.14
C GLN A 147 -6.14 -45.57 -5.09
N TYR A 148 -4.88 -45.24 -4.77
CA TYR A 148 -3.82 -46.23 -4.63
C TYR A 148 -4.08 -47.20 -3.47
N VAL A 149 -4.53 -46.71 -2.32
CA VAL A 149 -4.89 -47.55 -1.17
C VAL A 149 -6.03 -48.51 -1.53
N ILE A 150 -7.08 -48.02 -2.21
CA ILE A 150 -8.19 -48.86 -2.69
C ILE A 150 -7.68 -49.94 -3.66
N LEU A 151 -6.80 -49.59 -4.59
CA LEU A 151 -6.19 -50.53 -5.52
C LEU A 151 -5.35 -51.60 -4.80
N GLN A 152 -4.49 -51.20 -3.86
CA GLN A 152 -3.68 -52.12 -3.06
C GLN A 152 -4.54 -53.11 -2.27
N LYS A 153 -5.61 -52.61 -1.62
CA LYS A 153 -6.60 -53.45 -0.92
C LYS A 153 -7.22 -54.49 -1.85
N THR A 154 -7.66 -54.04 -3.03
CA THR A 154 -8.28 -54.91 -4.05
C THR A 154 -7.32 -56.00 -4.54
N VAL A 155 -6.07 -55.65 -4.82
CA VAL A 155 -5.02 -56.59 -5.26
C VAL A 155 -4.70 -57.60 -4.15
N THR A 156 -4.58 -57.14 -2.90
CA THR A 156 -4.29 -58.00 -1.74
C THR A 156 -5.43 -58.98 -1.49
N LYS A 157 -6.68 -58.51 -1.47
CA LYS A 157 -7.87 -59.36 -1.35
C LYS A 157 -7.90 -60.44 -2.41
N ARG A 158 -7.66 -60.09 -3.68
CA ARG A 158 -7.60 -61.06 -4.79
C ARG A 158 -6.50 -62.10 -4.60
N ARG A 159 -5.30 -61.70 -4.17
CA ARG A 159 -4.19 -62.63 -3.92
C ARG A 159 -4.57 -63.64 -2.83
N LEU A 160 -5.11 -63.17 -1.69
CA LEU A 160 -5.52 -64.04 -0.59
C LEU A 160 -6.62 -65.04 -1.00
N LEU A 161 -7.60 -64.59 -1.79
CA LEU A 161 -8.63 -65.47 -2.35
C LEU A 161 -8.05 -66.57 -3.25
N ASN A 162 -7.08 -66.23 -4.12
CA ASN A 162 -6.41 -67.21 -4.97
C ASN A 162 -5.63 -68.24 -4.13
N GLU A 163 -4.89 -67.78 -3.11
CA GLU A 163 -4.13 -68.67 -2.21
C GLU A 163 -5.04 -69.63 -1.43
N LEU A 164 -6.23 -69.19 -1.01
CA LEU A 164 -7.23 -70.06 -0.37
C LEU A 164 -7.80 -71.10 -1.34
N SER A 165 -8.07 -70.71 -2.59
CA SER A 165 -8.56 -71.64 -3.60
C SER A 165 -7.52 -72.73 -3.95
N GLU A 166 -6.24 -72.39 -4.01
CA GLU A 166 -5.17 -73.36 -4.29
C GLU A 166 -4.99 -74.39 -3.15
N LYS A 167 -5.23 -74.01 -1.89
CA LYS A 167 -5.15 -74.94 -0.76
C LYS A 167 -6.27 -75.98 -0.77
N THR A 168 -7.49 -75.57 -1.06
CA THR A 168 -8.67 -76.46 -1.09
C THR A 168 -8.54 -77.54 -2.17
N TYR A 169 -8.02 -77.22 -3.36
CA TYR A 169 -7.77 -78.22 -4.40
C TYR A 169 -6.68 -79.24 -4.05
N ASN A 170 -5.70 -78.89 -3.20
CA ASN A 170 -4.62 -79.80 -2.79
C ASN A 170 -5.00 -80.73 -1.62
N GLU A 171 -6.07 -80.44 -0.89
CA GLU A 171 -6.56 -81.29 0.20
C GLU A 171 -7.44 -82.44 -0.30
N ASP A 172 -8.27 -82.22 -1.33
CA ASP A 172 -9.10 -83.27 -1.92
C ASP A 172 -8.27 -84.40 -2.56
N ASP A 173 -7.12 -84.08 -3.17
CA ASP A 173 -6.21 -85.09 -3.75
C ASP A 173 -5.45 -85.93 -2.71
N ARG A 174 -5.45 -85.53 -1.42
CA ARG A 174 -4.83 -86.32 -0.33
C ARG A 174 -5.75 -87.33 0.31
N TYR A 175 -7.08 -87.19 0.16
CA TYR A 175 -8.02 -88.12 0.78
C TYR A 175 -8.15 -89.45 0.03
N ASP A 176 -7.63 -89.56 -1.20
CA ASP A 176 -7.68 -90.83 -1.95
C ASP A 176 -6.48 -91.76 -1.68
N LYS A 177 -5.48 -91.33 -0.89
CA LYS A 177 -4.24 -92.11 -0.68
C LYS A 177 -4.02 -92.65 0.73
N LYS A 178 -4.96 -92.46 1.66
CA LYS A 178 -4.78 -92.87 3.07
C LYS A 178 -5.97 -93.61 3.68
N THR A 179 -6.67 -94.43 2.89
CA THR A 179 -7.68 -95.38 3.41
C THR A 179 -7.12 -96.80 3.46
N LYS A 180 -6.02 -97.01 4.20
CA LYS A 180 -5.58 -98.37 4.59
C LYS A 180 -4.53 -98.35 5.71
N LEU A 181 -4.90 -98.01 6.95
CA LEU A 181 -4.24 -98.52 8.17
C LEU A 181 -4.91 -97.98 9.45
N CYS A 182 -5.65 -98.89 10.11
CA CYS A 182 -5.86 -99.09 11.55
C CYS A 182 -6.09 -97.91 12.52
N ASN A 183 -7.32 -97.91 13.08
CA ASN A 183 -7.75 -97.85 14.49
C ASN A 183 -7.05 -96.95 15.53
N GLU A 184 -7.94 -96.23 16.22
CA GLU A 184 -7.98 -95.89 17.66
C GLU A 184 -7.01 -94.83 18.20
N GLY A 185 -7.58 -93.72 18.69
CA GLY A 185 -6.93 -92.85 19.66
C GLY A 185 -7.10 -91.35 19.40
N ASP A 186 -8.28 -90.85 19.76
CA ASP A 186 -8.54 -89.62 20.52
C ASP A 186 -7.88 -88.27 20.13
N GLY A 187 -8.74 -87.24 20.00
CA GLY A 187 -8.36 -85.82 20.02
C GLY A 187 -8.28 -85.12 18.67
N ASN A 188 -9.41 -84.90 18.00
CA ASN A 188 -9.48 -84.01 16.83
C ASN A 188 -10.02 -82.63 17.24
N GLU A 189 -9.13 -81.71 17.60
CA GLU A 189 -9.43 -80.27 17.60
C GLU A 189 -9.49 -79.80 16.14
N GLY A 190 -10.65 -80.01 15.52
CA GLY A 190 -10.96 -79.41 14.23
C GLY A 190 -11.07 -77.90 14.38
N TYR A 191 -10.03 -77.18 13.98
CA TYR A 191 -10.10 -75.73 13.80
C TYR A 191 -11.15 -75.44 12.71
N ASP A 192 -12.30 -74.93 13.14
CA ASP A 192 -13.50 -74.70 12.35
C ASP A 192 -13.25 -73.57 11.34
N GLU A 193 -13.18 -73.89 10.04
CA GLU A 193 -13.05 -72.92 8.93
C GLU A 193 -14.05 -71.76 9.02
N LYS A 194 -15.19 -71.98 9.68
CA LYS A 194 -16.21 -70.96 9.94
C LYS A 194 -15.68 -69.79 10.78
N HIS A 195 -14.74 -70.03 11.68
CA HIS A 195 -14.15 -68.99 12.52
C HIS A 195 -13.24 -68.04 11.72
N ILE A 196 -12.54 -68.57 10.71
CA ILE A 196 -11.67 -67.75 9.84
C ILE A 196 -12.53 -66.89 8.91
N LEU A 197 -13.64 -67.43 8.38
CA LEU A 197 -14.55 -66.67 7.53
C LEU A 197 -15.30 -65.57 8.30
N SER A 198 -15.67 -65.80 9.57
CA SER A 198 -16.31 -64.75 10.38
C SER A 198 -15.34 -63.62 10.74
N GLU A 199 -14.08 -63.94 11.06
CA GLU A 199 -13.06 -62.95 11.40
C GLU A 199 -12.67 -62.08 10.19
N ILE A 200 -12.69 -62.65 8.97
CA ILE A 200 -12.52 -61.88 7.72
C ILE A 200 -13.72 -60.96 7.46
N GLN A 201 -14.93 -61.37 7.83
CA GLN A 201 -16.14 -60.58 7.58
C GLN A 201 -16.28 -59.42 8.57
N GLU A 202 -15.88 -59.61 9.83
CA GLU A 202 -15.86 -58.56 10.86
C GLU A 202 -14.84 -57.44 10.50
N ILE A 203 -13.69 -57.79 9.93
CA ILE A 203 -12.71 -56.81 9.42
C ILE A 203 -13.27 -55.99 8.23
N ILE A 204 -14.23 -56.53 7.46
CA ILE A 204 -14.85 -55.84 6.33
C ILE A 204 -15.92 -54.85 6.81
N GLU A 205 -16.68 -55.20 7.85
CA GLU A 205 -17.79 -54.37 8.36
C GLU A 205 -17.30 -53.17 9.20
N ASP A 206 -16.17 -53.30 9.91
CA ASP A 206 -15.56 -52.18 10.66
C ASP A 206 -14.98 -51.08 9.75
N GLU A 207 -14.71 -51.37 8.47
CA GLU A 207 -14.17 -50.38 7.52
C GLU A 207 -15.24 -49.49 6.86
N GLU A 208 -16.49 -49.96 6.71
CA GLU A 208 -17.58 -49.14 6.16
C GLU A 208 -18.00 -47.99 7.09
N ASN A 209 -17.66 -48.10 8.39
CA ASN A 209 -17.90 -47.07 9.40
C ASN A 209 -16.71 -46.14 9.63
N ASN A 210 -15.65 -46.18 8.80
CA ASN A 210 -14.47 -45.34 9.01
C ASN A 210 -14.77 -43.85 8.71
N PRO A 211 -14.79 -42.95 9.72
CA PRO A 211 -15.17 -41.55 9.55
C PRO A 211 -14.20 -40.75 8.66
N PHE A 212 -13.03 -41.31 8.32
CA PHE A 212 -12.07 -40.67 7.40
C PHE A 212 -12.40 -40.86 5.91
N LEU A 213 -13.34 -41.75 5.56
CA LEU A 213 -13.77 -42.02 4.18
C LEU A 213 -15.17 -41.49 3.87
N ALA A 214 -15.84 -40.85 4.83
CA ALA A 214 -17.11 -40.18 4.57
C ALA A 214 -16.90 -39.08 3.51
N PRO A 215 -17.67 -39.07 2.41
CA PRO A 215 -17.71 -37.94 1.49
C PRO A 215 -18.00 -36.71 2.31
N LYS A 216 -17.10 -35.72 2.30
CA LYS A 216 -17.41 -34.43 2.92
C LYS A 216 -18.51 -33.83 2.07
N ASP A 217 -19.72 -33.85 2.60
CA ASP A 217 -20.84 -33.08 2.07
C ASP A 217 -20.36 -31.67 1.75
N ASP A 218 -20.68 -31.24 0.53
CA ASP A 218 -20.32 -29.96 -0.03
C ASP A 218 -20.61 -28.86 1.00
N VAL A 219 -19.54 -28.26 1.53
CA VAL A 219 -19.64 -27.09 2.40
C VAL A 219 -20.25 -26.00 1.54
N ASP A 220 -21.52 -25.74 1.82
CA ASP A 220 -22.34 -24.73 1.17
C ASP A 220 -21.60 -23.40 1.19
N ASN A 221 -21.12 -22.99 0.02
CA ASN A 221 -20.30 -21.81 -0.19
C ASN A 221 -21.19 -20.56 -0.30
N SER A 222 -22.15 -20.44 0.63
CA SER A 222 -22.96 -19.24 0.82
C SER A 222 -22.31 -18.39 1.90
N ASP A 223 -22.19 -17.09 1.64
CA ASP A 223 -21.82 -16.01 2.58
C ASP A 223 -20.35 -15.57 2.62
N TYR A 224 -19.82 -15.19 1.46
CA TYR A 224 -19.02 -13.96 1.38
C TYR A 224 -19.64 -12.98 0.40
N ASN A 225 -20.78 -12.43 0.80
CA ASN A 225 -21.34 -11.23 0.19
C ASN A 225 -20.48 -10.04 0.67
N TYR A 226 -19.41 -9.73 -0.08
CA TYR A 226 -18.68 -8.48 0.12
C TYR A 226 -19.56 -7.32 -0.32
N ASP A 227 -20.18 -6.67 0.66
CA ASP A 227 -20.89 -5.41 0.52
C ASP A 227 -19.88 -4.33 0.09
N TYR A 228 -19.77 -4.13 -1.22
CA TYR A 228 -19.02 -3.04 -1.81
C TYR A 228 -19.83 -1.77 -1.57
N SER A 229 -19.59 -1.11 -0.42
CA SER A 229 -20.05 0.24 -0.13
C SER A 229 -19.81 1.13 -1.36
N LYS A 230 -20.91 1.64 -1.89
CA LYS A 230 -21.01 2.40 -3.15
C LYS A 230 -20.97 3.91 -2.90
N ASP A 231 -20.34 4.32 -1.82
CA ASP A 231 -20.25 5.71 -1.39
C ASP A 231 -18.80 6.17 -1.52
N ASP A 232 -18.41 6.58 -2.74
CA ASP A 232 -17.28 7.49 -2.99
C ASP A 232 -17.22 7.90 -4.49
N VAL A 233 -18.38 8.18 -5.09
CA VAL A 233 -18.47 8.86 -6.41
C VAL A 233 -19.38 10.08 -6.29
N GLU A 234 -19.00 11.01 -5.42
CA GLU A 234 -19.44 12.40 -5.50
C GLU A 234 -18.25 13.31 -5.20
N ASN A 235 -17.49 13.66 -6.24
CA ASN A 235 -16.92 15.00 -6.45
C ASN A 235 -16.02 15.01 -7.69
N SER A 236 -16.63 15.12 -8.87
CA SER A 236 -15.91 15.53 -10.09
C SER A 236 -16.53 16.74 -10.79
N ASP A 237 -17.30 17.55 -10.07
CA ASP A 237 -17.78 18.84 -10.55
C ASP A 237 -17.25 19.93 -9.63
N ILE A 238 -16.02 20.40 -9.87
CA ILE A 238 -15.55 21.79 -9.66
C ILE A 238 -14.17 21.86 -10.34
N MET A 239 -14.15 22.22 -11.62
CA MET A 239 -13.18 23.15 -12.23
C MET A 239 -13.45 23.25 -13.73
N LYS A 240 -14.44 24.09 -14.06
CA LYS A 240 -14.46 24.87 -15.30
C LYS A 240 -14.43 26.33 -14.91
N MET A 241 -13.23 26.91 -14.88
CA MET A 241 -12.95 28.33 -15.07
C MET A 241 -11.67 28.45 -15.87
#